data_AF-A0A661R2B5-F1
#
_entry.id   AF-A0A661R2B5-F1
#
_cell.length_a   1.000
_cell.length_b   1.000
_cell.length_c   1.000
_cell.angle_alpha   90.00
_cell.angle_beta   90.00
_cell.angle_gamma   90.00
#
_symmetry.space_group_name_H-M   'P 1'
#
loop_
_entity.id
_entity.type
_entity.pdbx_description
1 polymer ?
#
loop_
_entity_poly.entity_id
_entity_poly.type
_entity_poly.pdbx_seq_one_letter_code
_entity_poly.pdbx_strand_id
1 'polypeptide(L)' 'MQVYTYSEARQKLAIVLKQAESTGKVIIRRKDGRTFALVPEKVPSSPLDVPSIKAKVTSIASHKFRP' A
#
# COMPACT_ATOMS: atom_id res chain seq x y z
N MET A 1 -13.86 -1.52 5.24
CA MET A 1 -12.53 -1.98 5.71
C MET A 1 -12.75 -3.01 6.80
N GLN A 2 -12.27 -4.24 6.63
CA GLN A 2 -12.44 -5.31 7.63
C GLN A 2 -11.19 -5.46 8.50
N VAL A 3 -11.38 -5.73 9.80
CA VAL A 3 -10.30 -5.89 10.78
C VAL A 3 -10.41 -7.28 11.40
N TYR A 4 -9.34 -8.07 11.32
CA TYR A 4 -9.22 -9.37 11.97
C TYR A 4 -8.16 -9.34 13.05
N THR A 5 -8.31 -10.16 14.08
CA THR A 5 -7.19 -10.48 14.98
C THR A 5 -6.20 -11.41 14.28
N TYR A 6 -4.95 -11.43 14.77
CA TYR A 6 -3.94 -12.38 14.29
C TYR A 6 -4.42 -13.84 14.34
N SER A 7 -5.09 -14.22 15.43
CA SER A 7 -5.60 -15.58 15.61
C SER A 7 -6.69 -15.92 14.59
N GLU A 8 -7.64 -15.01 14.36
CA GLU A 8 -8.69 -15.19 13.33
C GLU A 8 -8.09 -15.26 11.93
N ALA A 9 -7.16 -14.37 11.60
CA ALA A 9 -6.50 -14.36 10.31
C ALA A 9 -5.71 -15.65 10.05
N ARG A 10 -5.08 -16.22 11.08
CA ARG A 10 -4.39 -17.51 11.00
C ARG A 10 -5.37 -18.67 10.78
N GLN A 11 -6.50 -18.68 11.48
CA GLN A 11 -7.50 -19.75 11.36
C GLN A 11 -8.28 -19.70 10.05
N LYS A 12 -8.52 -18.50 9.51
CA LYS A 12 -9.40 -18.25 8.36
C LYS A 12 -8.68 -17.55 7.21
N LEU A 13 -7.41 -17.88 6.98
CA LEU A 13 -6.55 -17.17 6.04
C LEU A 13 -7.15 -17.08 4.63
N ALA A 14 -7.76 -18.17 4.13
CA ALA A 14 -8.40 -18.18 2.81
C ALA A 14 -9.52 -17.14 2.67
N ILE A 15 -10.34 -16.96 3.72
CA ILE A 15 -11.41 -15.95 3.74
C ILE A 15 -10.81 -14.56 3.79
N VAL A 16 -9.76 -14.37 4.60
CA VAL A 16 -9.05 -13.08 4.72
C VAL A 16 -8.42 -12.65 3.39
N LEU A 17 -7.81 -13.58 2.65
CA LEU A 17 -7.26 -13.33 1.32
C LEU A 17 -8.36 -12.95 0.33
N LYS A 18 -9.45 -13.73 0.25
CA LYS A 18 -10.59 -13.42 -0.63
C LYS A 18 -11.22 -12.06 -0.30
N GLN A 19 -11.30 -11.73 0.99
CA GLN A 19 -11.81 -10.44 1.44
C GLN A 19 -10.86 -9.31 1.01
N ALA A 20 -9.54 -9.51 1.09
CA ALA A 20 -8.56 -8.54 0.63
C ALA A 20 -8.60 -8.36 -0.89
N GLU A 21 -8.80 -9.42 -1.66
CA GLU A 21 -9.03 -9.33 -3.12
C GLU A 21 -10.29 -8.51 -3.44
N SER A 22 -11.40 -8.80 -2.75
CA SER A 22 -12.68 -8.14 -3.02
C SER A 22 -12.75 -6.69 -2.51
N THR A 23 -12.14 -6.39 -1.36
CA THR A 23 -12.19 -5.05 -0.74
C THR A 23 -10.94 -4.20 -1.00
N GLY A 24 -9.89 -4.81 -1.56
CA GLY A 24 -8.59 -4.19 -1.81
C GLY A 24 -7.70 -4.02 -0.57
N LYS A 25 -8.24 -4.17 0.66
CA LYS A 25 -7.46 -4.00 1.90
C LYS A 25 -8.14 -4.61 3.12
N VAL A 26 -7.39 -5.40 3.87
CA VAL A 26 -7.79 -5.94 5.17
C VAL A 26 -6.75 -5.58 6.23
N ILE A 27 -7.18 -5.29 7.46
CA ILE A 27 -6.28 -5.03 8.59
C ILE A 27 -6.22 -6.24 9.51
N ILE A 28 -5.02 -6.60 9.94
CA ILE A 28 -4.77 -7.64 10.93
C ILE A 28 -4.19 -6.98 12.18
N ARG A 29 -4.89 -7.09 13.31
CA ARG A 29 -4.46 -6.57 14.61
C ARG A 29 -3.86 -7.68 15.47
N ARG A 30 -2.64 -7.47 15.94
CA ARG A 30 -1.97 -8.36 16.91
C ARG A 30 -2.30 -7.92 18.33
N LYS A 31 -2.11 -8.85 19.29
CA LYS A 31 -2.35 -8.63 20.73
C LYS A 31 -1.49 -7.52 21.33
N ASP A 32 -0.34 -7.25 20.72
CA ASP A 32 0.61 -6.21 21.11
C ASP A 32 0.22 -4.82 20.61
N GLY A 33 -0.99 -4.66 20.05
CA GLY A 33 -1.52 -3.41 19.53
C GLY A 33 -1.07 -3.08 18.11
N ARG A 34 -0.08 -3.82 17.55
CA ARG A 34 0.39 -3.58 16.18
C ARG A 34 -0.67 -4.01 15.18
N THR A 35 -0.80 -3.22 14.12
CA THR A 35 -1.69 -3.49 12.99
C THR A 35 -0.91 -3.64 11.71
N PHE A 36 -1.25 -4.66 10.93
CA PHE A 36 -0.69 -4.93 9.61
C PHE A 36 -1.80 -4.80 8.58
N ALA A 37 -1.46 -4.37 7.36
CA ALA A 37 -2.41 -4.34 6.25
C ALA A 37 -2.07 -5.47 5.27
N LEU A 38 -3.07 -6.29 4.95
CA LEU A 38 -3.05 -7.20 3.83
C LEU A 38 -3.68 -6.50 2.64
N VAL A 39 -2.90 -6.27 1.59
CA VAL A 39 -3.35 -5.71 0.32
C VAL A 39 -3.01 -6.71 -0.79
N PRO A 40 -3.89 -6.91 -1.78
CA PRO A 40 -3.55 -7.69 -2.95
C PRO A 40 -2.32 -7.10 -3.63
N GLU A 41 -1.39 -7.96 -4.00
CA GLU A 41 -0.26 -7.54 -4.82
C GLU A 41 -0.79 -7.15 -6.20
N LYS A 42 -0.51 -5.91 -6.62
CA LYS A 42 -0.76 -5.50 -8.00
C LYS A 42 0.31 -6.14 -8.85
N VAL A 43 0.00 -7.27 -9.49
CA VAL A 43 0.84 -7.77 -10.56
C VAL A 43 0.75 -6.74 -11.69
N PRO A 44 1.84 -6.04 -12.03
CA PRO A 44 1.81 -5.13 -13.16
C PRO A 44 1.49 -5.97 -14.40
N SER A 45 0.46 -5.59 -15.16
CA SER A 45 0.05 -6.31 -16.38
C SER A 45 1.16 -6.32 -17.44
N SER A 46 2.19 -5.49 -17.25
CA SER A 46 3.37 -5.41 -18.09
C SER A 46 4.61 -5.16 -17.23
N PRO A 47 5.76 -5.81 -17.52
CA PRO A 47 7.04 -5.53 -16.86
C PRO A 47 7.55 -4.09 -17.07
N LEU A 48 6.88 -3.28 -17.91
CA LEU A 48 7.14 -1.86 -18.11
C LEU A 48 6.16 -0.93 -17.37
N ASP A 49 5.17 -1.48 -16.65
CA ASP A 49 4.21 -0.69 -15.86
C ASP A 49 4.83 -0.29 -14.52
N VAL A 50 5.81 0.63 -14.60
CA VAL A 50 6.48 1.20 -13.43
C VAL A 50 5.63 2.32 -12.83
N PRO A 51 5.41 2.35 -11.50
CA PRO A 51 4.66 3.43 -10.86
C PRO A 51 5.30 4.79 -11.17
N SER A 52 4.55 5.69 -11.82
CA SER A 52 5.03 7.04 -12.15
C SER A 52 5.50 7.77 -10.88
N ILE A 53 6.80 8.01 -10.76
CA ILE A 53 7.33 8.86 -9.70
C ILE A 53 6.84 10.29 -9.99
N LYS A 54 6.05 10.88 -9.08
CA LYS A 54 5.71 12.31 -9.16
C LYS A 54 6.93 13.12 -8.71
N ALA A 55 7.94 13.22 -9.58
CA ALA A 55 9.07 14.10 -9.37
C ALA A 55 8.57 15.55 -9.39
N LYS A 56 8.63 16.24 -8.25
CA LYS A 56 8.48 17.70 -8.22
C LYS A 56 9.73 18.28 -8.88
N VAL A 57 9.61 18.67 -10.13
CA VAL A 57 10.64 19.43 -10.84
C VAL A 57 10.60 20.85 -10.30
N THR A 58 11.41 21.16 -9.29
CA THR A 58 11.62 22.54 -8.87
C THR A 58 12.60 23.16 -9.85
N SER A 59 12.07 23.85 -10.88
CA SER A 59 12.89 24.68 -11.76
C SER A 59 13.43 25.85 -10.94
N ILE A 60 14.73 25.81 -10.61
CA ILE A 60 15.43 26.96 -10.02
C ILE A 60 15.69 28.00 -11.11
N ALA A 61 14.63 28.70 -11.53
CA ALA A 61 14.78 29.97 -12.19
C ALA A 61 14.89 31.07 -11.13
N SER A 62 15.79 32.02 -11.38
CA SER A 62 15.92 33.34 -10.72
C SER A 62 16.94 33.43 -9.58
N HIS A 63 18.16 33.88 -9.90
CA HIS A 63 18.53 35.22 -9.43
C HIS A 63 19.62 35.86 -10.28
N LYS A 64 19.20 36.96 -10.91
CA LYS A 64 20.00 37.95 -11.64
C LYS A 64 21.08 38.50 -10.71
N PHE A 65 22.35 38.30 -11.06
CA PHE A 65 23.48 38.96 -10.41
C PHE A 65 24.08 40.01 -11.37
N ARG A 66 23.78 41.28 -11.08
CA ARG A 66 24.57 42.48 -11.41
C ARG A 66 24.52 43.36 -10.16
N PRO A 67 25.64 43.96 -9.77
CA PRO A 67 26.12 45.17 -10.42
C PRO A 67 27.41 44.98 -11.20
#